data_AF-A0A968X2T6-F1
#
_entry.id   AF-A0A968X2T6-F1
#
_cell.length_a   1.000
_cell.length_b   1.000
_cell.length_c   1.000
_cell.angle_alpha   90.00
_cell.angle_beta   90.00
_cell.angle_gamma   90.00
#
_symmetry.space_group_name_H-M   'P 1'
#
loop_
_entity.id
_entity.type
_entity.pdbx_description
1 polymer ?
#
loop_
_entity_poly.entity_id
_entity_poly.type
_entity_poly.pdbx_seq_one_letter_code
_entity_poly.pdbx_strand_id
1 'polypeptide(L)' 'MSASNLSSHLATELRLHPLVAEVLWQRGYQTPEAAHAFLNPDLYSPASPFELPDMDKAVARLQHAIAPRERIRVWGDF' A
#
# COMPACT_ATOMS: atom_id res chain seq x y z
N MET A 1 -18.90 2.89 -21.61
CA MET A 1 -17.63 2.23 -21.99
C MET A 1 -17.46 1.04 -21.05
N SER A 2 -17.42 -0.19 -21.56
CA SER A 2 -17.45 -1.41 -20.74
C SER A 2 -16.10 -1.65 -20.03
N ALA A 3 -16.12 -2.15 -18.79
CA ALA A 3 -14.93 -2.45 -17.99
C ALA A 3 -13.90 -3.33 -18.74
N SER A 4 -14.38 -4.18 -19.66
CA SER A 4 -13.55 -5.07 -20.49
C SER A 4 -12.49 -4.34 -21.33
N ASN A 5 -12.77 -3.10 -21.79
CA ASN A 5 -11.82 -2.36 -22.61
C ASN A 5 -10.69 -1.75 -21.78
N LEU A 6 -10.95 -1.49 -20.49
CA LEU A 6 -9.99 -0.82 -19.61
C LEU A 6 -9.04 -1.83 -18.96
N SER A 7 -9.52 -3.02 -18.57
CA SER A 7 -8.65 -4.12 -18.14
C SER A 7 -7.77 -4.65 -19.30
N SER A 8 -8.27 -4.61 -20.54
CA SER A 8 -7.47 -4.97 -21.73
C SER A 8 -6.27 -4.05 -21.96
N HIS A 9 -6.39 -2.76 -21.60
CA HIS A 9 -5.28 -1.80 -21.67
C HIS A 9 -4.16 -2.19 -20.69
N LEU A 10 -4.51 -2.48 -19.43
CA LEU A 10 -3.56 -2.99 -18.43
C LEU A 10 -2.89 -4.29 -18.88
N ALA A 11 -3.65 -5.22 -19.46
CA ALA A 11 -3.12 -6.49 -19.96
C ALA A 11 -2.04 -6.28 -21.02
N THR A 12 -2.25 -5.32 -21.93
CA THR A 12 -1.31 -5.02 -23.01
C THR A 12 -0.05 -4.33 -22.50
N GLU A 13 -0.23 -3.28 -21.70
CA GLU A 13 0.85 -2.41 -21.26
C GLU A 13 1.82 -3.11 -20.30
N LEU A 14 1.27 -3.88 -19.36
CA LEU A 14 2.05 -4.63 -18.37
C LEU A 14 2.34 -6.07 -18.83
N ARG A 15 1.94 -6.44 -20.06
CA ARG A 15 2.09 -7.79 -20.64
C ARG A 15 1.54 -8.88 -19.71
N LEU A 16 0.38 -8.62 -19.11
CA LEU A 16 -0.30 -9.51 -18.18
C LEU A 16 -1.25 -10.45 -18.93
N HIS A 17 -1.50 -11.61 -18.34
CA HIS A 17 -2.61 -12.44 -18.78
C HIS A 17 -3.93 -11.68 -18.58
N PRO A 18 -4.91 -11.74 -19.51
CA PRO A 18 -6.17 -10.96 -19.40
C PRO A 18 -6.91 -11.14 -18.08
N LEU A 19 -6.91 -12.37 -17.54
CA LEU A 19 -7.49 -12.65 -16.23
C LEU A 19 -6.82 -11.88 -15.09
N VAL A 20 -5.49 -11.72 -15.12
CA VAL A 20 -4.76 -10.97 -14.08
C VAL A 20 -5.12 -9.49 -14.15
N ALA A 21 -5.21 -8.93 -15.36
CA ALA A 21 -5.59 -7.53 -15.54
C ALA A 21 -7.04 -7.25 -15.09
N GLU A 22 -7.97 -8.17 -15.35
CA GLU A 22 -9.37 -8.06 -14.88
C GLU A 22 -9.45 -8.10 -13.35
N VAL A 23 -8.69 -9.01 -12.73
CA VAL A 23 -8.63 -9.15 -11.27
C VAL A 23 -8.05 -7.89 -10.59
N LEU A 24 -7.04 -7.27 -11.20
CA LEU A 24 -6.45 -6.01 -10.72
C LEU A 24 -7.42 -4.85 -10.87
N TRP A 25 -8.11 -4.77 -12.01
CA TRP A 25 -9.13 -3.76 -12.26
C TRP A 25 -10.26 -3.79 -11.21
N GLN A 26 -10.77 -4.99 -10.91
CA GLN A 26 -11.82 -5.20 -9.91
C GLN A 26 -11.37 -4.88 -8.48
N ARG A 27 -10.06 -4.97 -8.19
CA ARG A 27 -9.46 -4.58 -6.92
C ARG A 27 -9.16 -3.09 -6.80
N GLY A 28 -9.42 -2.30 -7.84
CA GLY A 28 -9.20 -0.85 -7.86
C GLY A 28 -7.85 -0.42 -8.42
N TYR A 29 -7.00 -1.36 -8.89
CA TYR A 29 -5.75 -1.03 -9.58
C TYR A 29 -6.03 -0.72 -11.06
N GLN A 30 -6.59 0.47 -11.29
CA GLN A 30 -7.14 0.87 -12.59
C GLN A 30 -6.15 1.66 -13.47
N THR A 31 -4.90 1.80 -13.02
CA THR A 31 -3.83 2.42 -13.81
C THR A 31 -2.64 1.47 -13.94
N PRO A 32 -1.87 1.54 -15.03
CA PRO A 32 -0.66 0.75 -15.21
C PRO A 32 0.33 0.94 -14.05
N GLU A 33 0.47 2.16 -13.54
CA GLU A 33 1.36 2.49 -12.44
C GLU A 33 0.92 1.82 -11.14
N ALA A 34 -0.38 1.91 -10.81
CA ALA A 34 -0.94 1.31 -9.60
C ALA A 34 -0.87 -0.23 -9.65
N ALA A 35 -1.17 -0.81 -10.82
CA ALA A 35 -1.08 -2.25 -11.04
C ALA A 35 0.37 -2.75 -11.00
N HIS A 36 1.31 -2.01 -11.58
CA HIS A 36 2.73 -2.36 -11.55
C HIS A 36 3.31 -2.24 -10.13
N ALA A 37 2.97 -1.18 -9.39
CA ALA A 37 3.37 -1.02 -7.99
C ALA A 37 2.84 -2.12 -7.07
N PHE A 38 1.65 -2.65 -7.35
CA PHE A 38 1.10 -3.80 -6.63
C PHE A 38 1.84 -5.11 -6.95
N LEU A 39 2.23 -5.30 -8.21
CA LEU A 39 2.88 -6.53 -8.69
C LEU A 39 4.38 -6.59 -8.41
N ASN A 40 5.02 -5.44 -8.15
CA ASN A 40 6.46 -5.33 -7.98
C ASN A 40 6.81 -4.80 -6.58
N PRO A 41 7.43 -5.62 -5.70
CA PRO A 41 7.77 -5.19 -4.34
C PRO A 41 8.77 -4.02 -4.31
N ASP A 42 9.59 -3.86 -5.34
CA ASP A 42 10.55 -2.74 -5.43
C ASP A 42 9.86 -1.40 -5.72
N LEU A 43 8.63 -1.44 -6.21
CA LEU A 43 7.79 -0.26 -6.50
C LEU A 43 6.70 -0.03 -5.45
N TYR A 44 6.68 -0.84 -4.38
CA TYR A 44 5.73 -0.68 -3.30
C TYR A 44 5.98 0.64 -2.57
N SER A 45 5.00 1.53 -2.60
CA SER A 45 4.96 2.73 -1.76
C SER A 45 3.96 2.50 -0.63
N PRO A 46 4.40 2.39 0.63
CA PRO A 46 3.47 2.30 1.75
C PRO A 46 2.65 3.58 1.87
N ALA A 47 1.43 3.44 2.39
CA ALA A 47 0.64 4.57 2.85
C ALA A 47 1.41 5.34 3.93
N SER A 48 1.06 6.62 4.12
CA SER A 48 1.69 7.40 5.19
C SER A 48 1.38 6.75 6.54
N PRO A 49 2.37 6.52 7.43
CA PRO A 49 2.08 6.03 8.78
C PRO A 49 1.10 6.91 9.56
N PHE A 50 1.02 8.20 9.22
CA PHE A 50 0.10 9.17 9.82
C PHE A 50 -1.36 8.99 9.41
N GLU A 51 -1.67 8.11 8.47
CA GLU A 51 -3.04 7.70 8.18
C GLU A 51 -3.61 6.76 9.25
N LEU A 52 -2.74 6.14 10.07
CA LEU A 52 -3.18 5.37 11.23
C LEU A 52 -3.78 6.31 12.29
N PRO A 53 -4.92 5.93 12.91
CA PRO A 53 -5.53 6.72 13.97
C PRO A 53 -4.54 7.02 15.10
N ASP A 54 -4.53 8.26 15.59
CA ASP A 54 -3.72 8.72 16.72
C ASP A 54 -2.19 8.53 16.56
N MET A 55 -1.69 8.39 15.33
CA MET A 55 -0.25 8.26 15.09
C MET A 55 0.55 9.45 15.62
N ASP A 56 0.01 10.66 15.52
CA ASP A 56 0.59 11.89 16.09
C ASP A 56 0.78 11.78 17.61
N LYS A 57 -0.24 11.27 18.33
CA LYS A 57 -0.19 11.05 19.78
C LYS A 57 0.84 9.98 20.14
N ALA A 58 0.91 8.90 19.36
CA ALA A 58 1.89 7.83 19.56
C ALA A 58 3.33 8.36 19.40
N VAL A 59 3.59 9.15 18.36
CA VAL A 59 4.90 9.80 18.13
C VAL A 59 5.25 10.72 19.30
N ALA A 60 4.33 11.59 19.73
CA ALA A 60 4.56 12.51 20.85
C ALA A 60 4.89 11.75 22.16
N ARG A 61 4.17 10.66 22.46
CA ARG A 61 4.42 9.82 23.63
C ARG A 61 5.80 9.16 23.59
N LEU A 62 6.22 8.67 22.42
CA LEU A 62 7.54 8.06 22.24
C LEU A 62 8.66 9.09 22.37
N GLN A 63 8.52 10.27 21.76
CA GLN A 63 9.46 11.37 21.92
C GLN A 63 9.63 11.78 23.39
N HIS A 64 8.54 11.86 24.14
CA HIS A 64 8.57 12.13 25.58
C HIS A 64 9.28 11.04 26.39
N ALA A 65 9.15 9.75 26.02
CA ALA A 65 9.89 8.66 26.66
C ALA A 65 11.38 8.66 26.33
N ILE A 66 11.73 8.99 25.07
CA ILE A 66 13.10 8.95 24.58
C ILE A 66 13.97 10.02 25.26
N ALA A 67 13.45 11.25 25.44
CA ALA A 67 14.18 12.37 26.04
C ALA A 67 14.79 12.05 27.43
N PRO A 68 14.03 11.52 28.41
CA PRO A 68 14.55 11.08 29.71
C PRO A 68 15.10 9.64 29.72
N ARG A 69 15.17 8.95 28.56
CA ARG A 69 15.58 7.55 28.44
C ARG A 69 14.72 6.58 29.27
N GLU A 70 13.40 6.74 29.21
CA GLU A 70 12.47 5.74 29.74
C GLU A 70 12.71 4.37 29.10
N ARG A 71 12.51 3.30 29.88
CA ARG A 71 12.53 1.93 29.34
C ARG A 71 11.28 1.70 28.50
N ILE A 72 11.46 1.43 27.21
CA ILE A 72 10.39 1.09 26.26
C ILE A 72 10.36 -0.42 26.09
N ARG A 73 9.18 -1.03 26.28
CA ARG A 73 8.92 -2.44 25.99
C ARG A 73 8.06 -2.53 24.74
N VAL A 74 8.48 -3.33 23.76
CA VAL A 74 7.65 -3.73 22.63
C VAL A 74 6.98 -5.05 22.99
N TRP A 75 5.65 -5.08 22.93
CA TRP A 75 4.86 -6.28 23.15
C TRP A 75 3.97 -6.49 21.92
N GLY A 76 4.28 -7.51 21.12
CA GLY A 76 3.49 -7.91 19.95
C GLY A 76 2.68 -9.17 20.25
N ASP A 77 1.84 -9.58 19.30
CA ASP A 77 1.26 -10.92 19.28
C ASP A 77 2.19 -11.93 18.57
N PHE A 78 1.76 -13.19 18.50
CA PHE A 78 2.54 -14.34 18.00
C PHE A 78 2.18 -14.71 16.56
#